data_AF-A0A940YHC6-F1
#
_entry.id   AF-A0A940YHC6-F1
#
_cell.length_a   1.000
_cell.length_b   1.000
_cell.length_c   1.000
_cell.angle_alpha   90.00
_cell.angle_beta   90.00
_cell.angle_gamma   90.00
#
_symmetry.space_group_name_H-M   'P 1'
#
loop_
_entity.id
_entity.type
_entity.pdbx_description
1 polymer ?
#
loop_
_entity_poly.entity_id
_entity_poly.type
_entity_poly.pdbx_seq_one_letter_code
_entity_poly.pdbx_strand_id
1 'polypeptide(L)'
;MLLMFGLTAMPASGASLLLNAEGVFTAVLARFAFKEMGGGTADSTTLSGFLDRIEKRYGRANRIWVMDRGIPTEDSLAKMRSIGASYLVGTPKGRLTKLEQSFLNRPWAKVRDGVQVKRLATEEDVYVLAQSDARIDKERGMRRKRLRRYVERLKALQGQSLTRDQLLMKLGAAKHDAGRAAGLVKVTWPKDASSTASLGFSLDRHRLRQVRRREGRYLLRTNLTAHEPDALWTFYIQLTEVEQAFKEIKHDLAIRPIFHKTEDRIEAHIFVAFLAYCLQVTLKAKLRALAGGTTPREVLAKFKTMQMVDVHLPTTDGRELTLSRYTQPEAEHRMLLDQLRLNLPCQPPPRITVAQATQATAELTL
;
A
#
# COMPACT_ATOMS: atom_id res chain seq x y z
N MET A 1 7.53 0.19 25.38
CA MET A 1 8.36 1.04 26.25
C MET A 1 9.82 1.17 25.76
N LEU A 2 10.38 0.21 25.01
CA LEU A 2 11.74 0.29 24.45
C LEU A 2 11.94 1.22 23.22
N LEU A 3 10.87 1.76 22.62
CA LEU A 3 10.95 2.66 21.44
C LEU A 3 10.88 4.16 21.79
N MET A 4 10.56 4.52 23.05
CA MET A 4 10.30 5.91 23.46
C MET A 4 11.55 6.70 23.90
N PHE A 5 12.68 6.05 24.18
CA PHE A 5 13.90 6.73 24.66
C PHE A 5 14.77 7.35 23.55
N GLY A 6 14.47 7.10 22.27
CA GLY A 6 15.28 7.59 21.15
C GLY A 6 14.95 9.00 20.65
N LEU A 7 13.92 9.65 21.17
CA LEU A 7 13.40 10.91 20.61
C LEU A 7 14.22 12.16 20.98
N THR A 8 15.08 12.12 21.99
CA THR A 8 15.81 13.30 22.47
C THR A 8 17.13 13.58 21.73
N ALA A 9 17.62 12.67 20.88
CA ALA A 9 18.92 12.81 20.21
C ALA A 9 18.91 12.53 18.70
N MET A 10 17.75 12.35 18.06
CA MET A 10 17.67 12.01 16.63
C MET A 10 17.43 13.23 15.72
N PRO A 11 18.10 13.33 14.56
CA PRO A 11 17.75 14.33 13.55
C PRO A 11 16.31 14.12 13.05
N ALA A 12 15.65 15.21 12.62
CA ALA A 12 14.22 15.23 12.25
C ALA A 12 13.82 14.15 11.21
N SER A 13 14.75 13.73 10.36
CA SER A 13 14.57 12.61 9.42
C SER A 13 14.42 11.25 10.11
N GLY A 14 15.14 11.01 11.21
CA GLY A 14 15.05 9.80 12.03
C GLY A 14 13.77 9.75 12.85
N ALA A 15 13.33 10.89 13.40
CA ALA A 15 12.05 11.01 14.10
C ALA A 15 10.86 10.76 13.16
N SER A 16 10.89 11.28 11.93
CA SER A 16 9.88 10.99 10.90
C SER A 16 9.83 9.50 10.51
N LEU A 17 10.97 8.82 10.51
CA LEU A 17 11.08 7.39 10.20
C LEU A 17 10.50 6.51 11.33
N LEU A 18 10.78 6.86 12.59
CA LEU A 18 10.21 6.19 13.77
C LEU A 18 8.71 6.42 13.88
N LEU A 19 8.24 7.66 13.67
CA LEU A 19 6.81 7.97 13.62
C LEU A 19 6.09 7.22 12.48
N ASN A 20 6.75 7.08 11.33
CA ASN A 20 6.24 6.27 10.23
C ASN A 20 6.22 4.78 10.60
N ALA A 21 7.26 4.26 11.26
CA ALA A 21 7.31 2.86 11.69
C ALA A 21 6.25 2.54 12.78
N GLU A 22 6.07 3.42 13.77
CA GLU A 22 5.03 3.31 14.80
C GLU A 22 3.62 3.51 14.23
N GLY A 23 3.45 4.44 13.29
CA GLY A 23 2.20 4.66 12.57
C GLY A 23 1.82 3.48 11.68
N VAL A 24 2.79 2.89 10.97
CA VAL A 24 2.63 1.65 10.20
C VAL A 24 2.31 0.49 11.15
N PHE A 25 3.02 0.34 12.27
CA PHE A 25 2.75 -0.71 13.26
C PHE A 25 1.32 -0.61 13.82
N THR A 26 0.89 0.60 14.18
CA THR A 26 -0.46 0.85 14.70
C THR A 26 -1.50 0.58 13.62
N ALA A 27 -1.24 0.95 12.36
CA ALA A 27 -2.15 0.68 11.24
C ALA A 27 -2.16 -0.80 10.82
N VAL A 28 -1.05 -1.53 10.95
CA VAL A 28 -0.92 -2.99 10.75
C VAL A 28 -1.75 -3.69 11.80
N LEU A 29 -1.51 -3.39 13.07
CA LEU A 29 -2.32 -3.93 14.16
C LEU A 29 -3.80 -3.55 14.00
N ALA A 30 -4.11 -2.32 13.61
CA ALA A 30 -5.49 -1.89 13.38
C ALA A 30 -6.17 -2.68 12.27
N ARG A 31 -5.53 -2.78 11.10
CA ARG A 31 -6.11 -3.45 9.94
C ARG A 31 -6.24 -4.96 10.13
N PHE A 32 -5.36 -5.57 10.92
CA PHE A 32 -5.45 -6.99 11.22
C PHE A 32 -6.38 -7.29 12.40
N ALA A 33 -6.43 -6.47 13.43
CA ALA A 33 -7.49 -6.52 14.44
C ALA A 33 -8.89 -6.35 13.79
N PHE A 34 -9.00 -5.52 12.74
CA PHE A 34 -10.20 -5.43 11.91
C PHE A 34 -10.52 -6.73 11.16
N LYS A 35 -9.50 -7.52 10.77
CA LYS A 35 -9.66 -8.76 10.00
C LYS A 35 -9.87 -9.99 10.90
N GLU A 36 -9.40 -9.95 12.14
CA GLU A 36 -9.67 -10.94 13.18
C GLU A 36 -11.15 -10.93 13.63
N MET A 37 -11.88 -9.83 13.43
CA MET A 37 -13.28 -9.69 13.86
C MET A 37 -14.34 -10.34 12.93
N GLY A 38 -13.98 -11.38 12.18
CA GLY A 38 -14.92 -12.18 11.38
C GLY A 38 -15.22 -11.59 10.00
N GLY A 39 -14.97 -12.36 8.95
CA GLY A 39 -15.06 -11.94 7.54
C GLY A 39 -16.47 -11.72 6.99
N GLY A 40 -17.35 -11.02 7.69
CA GLY A 40 -18.72 -10.75 7.23
C GLY A 40 -19.44 -9.54 7.84
N THR A 41 -18.83 -8.80 8.76
CA THR A 41 -19.46 -7.63 9.40
C THR A 41 -18.98 -6.33 8.75
N ALA A 42 -19.93 -5.46 8.42
CA ALA A 42 -19.65 -4.16 7.80
C ALA A 42 -18.64 -3.36 8.64
N ASP A 43 -17.64 -2.79 7.98
CA ASP A 43 -16.48 -2.06 8.53
C ASP A 43 -16.84 -0.92 9.52
N SER A 44 -18.10 -0.49 9.59
CA SER A 44 -18.57 0.59 10.47
C SER A 44 -18.84 0.16 11.91
N THR A 45 -19.18 -1.11 12.15
CA THR A 45 -19.64 -1.58 13.48
C THR A 45 -18.47 -1.88 14.41
N THR A 46 -17.31 -2.18 13.84
CA THR A 46 -16.10 -2.69 14.51
C THR A 46 -15.16 -1.59 15.03
N LEU A 47 -15.31 -0.34 14.57
CA LEU A 47 -14.43 0.75 14.99
C LEU A 47 -14.51 1.00 16.51
N SER A 48 -15.71 0.98 17.08
CA SER A 48 -15.93 1.29 18.51
C SER A 48 -15.19 0.33 19.46
N GLY A 49 -15.41 -0.98 19.31
CA GLY A 49 -14.71 -1.98 20.14
C GLY A 49 -13.20 -1.99 19.95
N PHE A 50 -12.71 -1.56 18.77
CA PHE A 50 -11.30 -1.40 18.51
C PHE A 50 -10.68 -0.20 19.25
N LEU A 51 -11.36 0.95 19.25
CA LEU A 51 -10.95 2.15 19.99
C LEU A 51 -10.81 1.82 21.50
N ASP A 52 -11.80 1.15 22.07
CA ASP A 52 -11.81 0.77 23.49
C ASP A 52 -10.66 -0.18 23.85
N ARG A 53 -10.36 -1.16 22.99
CA ARG A 53 -9.24 -2.09 23.20
C ARG A 53 -7.89 -1.37 23.20
N ILE A 54 -7.69 -0.43 22.26
CA ILE A 54 -6.46 0.35 22.20
C ILE A 54 -6.32 1.27 23.42
N GLU A 55 -7.40 1.94 23.83
CA GLU A 55 -7.36 2.80 25.01
C GLU A 55 -7.03 2.00 26.28
N LYS A 56 -7.61 0.81 26.44
CA LYS A 56 -7.31 -0.09 27.56
C LYS A 56 -5.86 -0.56 27.58
N ARG A 57 -5.29 -0.89 26.42
CA ARG A 57 -3.95 -1.48 26.32
C ARG A 57 -2.82 -0.44 26.32
N TYR A 58 -3.06 0.74 25.78
CA TYR A 58 -2.02 1.74 25.51
C TYR A 58 -2.33 3.15 26.04
N GLY A 59 -3.46 3.34 26.74
CA GLY A 59 -3.85 4.63 27.33
C GLY A 59 -4.37 5.66 26.33
N ARG A 60 -4.99 6.72 26.87
CA ARG A 60 -5.70 7.81 26.15
C ARG A 60 -4.81 8.94 25.61
N ALA A 61 -3.49 8.75 25.49
CA ALA A 61 -2.61 9.83 25.06
C ALA A 61 -3.06 10.40 23.70
N ASN A 62 -3.17 11.73 23.59
CA ASN A 62 -3.65 12.55 22.44
C ASN A 62 -3.38 11.94 21.04
N ARG A 63 -4.21 10.97 20.62
CA ARG A 63 -4.08 10.27 19.35
C ARG A 63 -4.89 10.99 18.27
N ILE A 64 -4.26 11.19 17.11
CA ILE A 64 -4.94 11.60 15.88
C ILE A 64 -5.24 10.34 15.06
N TRP A 65 -6.52 10.02 14.94
CA TRP A 65 -7.01 8.88 14.19
C TRP A 65 -7.13 9.22 12.70
N VAL A 66 -6.25 8.66 11.87
CA VAL A 66 -6.27 8.89 10.41
C VAL A 66 -6.98 7.73 9.70
N MET A 67 -8.02 8.00 8.91
CA MET A 67 -8.83 6.96 8.24
C MET A 67 -9.07 7.26 6.75
N ASP A 68 -9.19 6.21 5.94
CA ASP A 68 -9.55 6.33 4.53
C ASP A 68 -11.06 6.52 4.32
N ARG A 69 -11.43 6.99 3.12
CA ARG A 69 -12.78 7.47 2.72
C ARG A 69 -13.92 6.48 2.86
N GLY A 70 -13.64 5.20 3.08
CA GLY A 70 -14.64 4.12 3.14
C GLY A 70 -14.90 3.58 4.54
N ILE A 71 -14.12 3.98 5.54
CA ILE A 71 -14.18 3.45 6.90
C ILE A 71 -15.17 4.23 7.79
N PRO A 72 -15.15 5.59 7.82
CA PRO A 72 -15.95 6.32 8.79
C PRO A 72 -17.41 6.46 8.35
N THR A 73 -18.33 6.16 9.26
CA THR A 73 -19.74 6.55 9.19
C THR A 73 -19.99 7.80 10.03
N GLU A 74 -21.13 8.47 9.85
CA GLU A 74 -21.51 9.60 10.71
C GLU A 74 -21.62 9.16 12.17
N ASP A 75 -22.22 7.99 12.42
CA ASP A 75 -22.36 7.45 13.78
C ASP A 75 -21.00 7.17 14.43
N SER A 76 -20.03 6.68 13.66
CA SER A 76 -18.67 6.45 14.19
C SER A 76 -17.96 7.76 14.52
N LEU A 77 -18.13 8.79 13.68
CA LEU A 77 -17.54 10.11 13.93
C LEU A 77 -18.21 10.81 15.11
N ALA A 78 -19.53 10.70 15.26
CA ALA A 78 -20.26 11.22 16.41
C ALA A 78 -19.76 10.60 17.73
N LYS A 79 -19.56 9.28 17.74
CA LYS A 79 -18.96 8.57 18.90
C LYS A 79 -17.53 9.02 19.18
N MET A 80 -16.72 9.21 18.14
CA MET A 80 -15.35 9.71 18.31
C MET A 80 -15.33 11.12 18.92
N ARG A 81 -16.30 11.97 18.55
CA ARG A 81 -16.47 13.29 19.19
C ARG A 81 -16.88 13.17 20.66
N SER A 82 -17.80 12.27 21.00
CA SER A 82 -18.25 12.10 22.40
C SER A 82 -17.16 11.59 23.34
N ILE A 83 -16.21 10.80 22.83
CA ILE A 83 -15.06 10.32 23.63
C ILE A 83 -13.87 11.30 23.63
N GLY A 84 -13.98 12.45 22.93
CA GLY A 84 -12.90 13.43 22.80
C GLY A 84 -11.75 13.00 21.88
N ALA A 85 -11.96 12.01 21.01
CA ALA A 85 -10.93 11.53 20.10
C ALA A 85 -10.71 12.51 18.94
N SER A 86 -9.45 12.81 18.62
CA SER A 86 -9.07 13.62 17.47
C SER A 86 -9.00 12.75 16.20
N TYR A 87 -9.60 13.17 15.09
CA TYR A 87 -9.57 12.39 13.85
C TYR A 87 -9.29 13.24 12.62
N LEU A 88 -8.79 12.57 11.59
CA LEU A 88 -8.57 13.08 10.26
C LEU A 88 -8.99 12.02 9.24
N VAL A 89 -10.09 12.27 8.56
CA VAL A 89 -10.68 11.27 7.68
C VAL A 89 -10.83 11.77 6.25
N GLY A 90 -10.57 10.89 5.29
CA GLY A 90 -10.98 11.14 3.93
C GLY A 90 -12.52 11.14 3.83
N THR A 91 -13.09 12.04 3.04
CA THR A 91 -14.54 12.06 2.79
C THR A 91 -14.87 11.61 1.36
N PRO A 92 -15.97 10.87 1.13
CA PRO A 92 -16.43 10.54 -0.22
C PRO A 92 -16.68 11.79 -1.09
N LYS A 93 -16.40 11.68 -2.39
CA LYS A 93 -16.62 12.78 -3.37
C LYS A 93 -18.10 13.23 -3.45
N GLY A 94 -19.06 12.43 -3.00
CA GLY A 94 -20.47 12.82 -2.95
C GLY A 94 -20.74 13.99 -1.99
N ARG A 95 -20.05 14.04 -0.84
CA ARG A 95 -20.16 15.16 0.12
C ARG A 95 -19.45 16.42 -0.38
N LEU A 96 -18.39 16.26 -1.18
CA LEU A 96 -17.74 17.38 -1.87
C LEU A 96 -18.73 18.15 -2.76
N THR A 97 -19.63 17.46 -3.47
CA THR A 97 -20.64 18.12 -4.31
C THR A 97 -21.57 19.04 -3.50
N LYS A 98 -21.91 18.66 -2.26
CA LYS A 98 -22.77 19.48 -1.38
C LYS A 98 -22.05 20.72 -0.84
N LEU A 99 -20.75 20.60 -0.57
CA LEU A 99 -19.94 21.69 -0.01
C LEU A 99 -19.20 22.51 -1.08
N GLU A 100 -19.31 22.14 -2.37
CA GLU A 100 -18.57 22.74 -3.48
C GLU A 100 -18.78 24.26 -3.53
N GLN A 101 -20.01 24.72 -3.31
CA GLN A 101 -20.36 26.15 -3.27
C GLN A 101 -19.66 26.90 -2.13
N SER A 102 -19.65 26.33 -0.92
CA SER A 102 -19.02 26.94 0.26
C SER A 102 -17.49 27.08 0.12
N PHE A 103 -16.87 26.30 -0.75
CA PHE A 103 -15.45 26.38 -1.07
C PHE A 103 -15.11 27.35 -2.21
N LEU A 104 -16.07 27.84 -3.01
CA LEU A 104 -15.79 28.69 -4.17
C LEU A 104 -15.09 29.99 -3.75
N ASN A 105 -15.60 30.63 -2.71
CA ASN A 105 -15.15 31.96 -2.26
C ASN A 105 -13.92 31.92 -1.33
N ARG A 106 -13.39 30.73 -1.02
CA ARG A 106 -12.22 30.59 -0.14
C ARG A 106 -10.91 30.61 -0.93
N PRO A 107 -9.85 31.26 -0.43
CA PRO A 107 -8.55 31.28 -1.09
C PRO A 107 -7.89 29.89 -1.04
N TRP A 108 -7.03 29.62 -2.03
CA TRP A 108 -6.15 28.46 -2.01
C TRP A 108 -4.87 28.82 -1.24
N ALA A 109 -4.51 27.99 -0.27
CA ALA A 109 -3.21 28.04 0.40
C ALA A 109 -2.28 27.00 -0.24
N LYS A 110 -1.04 27.38 -0.54
CA LYS A 110 -0.01 26.45 -1.01
C LYS A 110 0.59 25.74 0.20
N VAL A 111 0.56 24.41 0.17
CA VAL A 111 1.11 23.56 1.24
C VAL A 111 2.49 23.05 0.85
N ARG A 112 2.60 22.52 -0.38
CA ARG A 112 3.85 22.07 -0.99
C ARG A 112 3.80 22.33 -2.49
N ASP A 113 4.93 22.13 -3.17
CA ASP A 113 4.96 22.17 -4.62
C ASP A 113 3.98 21.14 -5.22
N GLY A 114 3.08 21.64 -6.08
CA GLY A 114 2.01 20.85 -6.70
C GLY A 114 0.85 20.46 -5.77
N VAL A 115 0.76 21.03 -4.56
CA VAL A 115 -0.33 20.78 -3.61
C VAL A 115 -0.89 22.07 -3.03
N GLN A 116 -2.19 22.26 -3.23
CA GLN A 116 -2.95 23.41 -2.73
C GLN A 116 -4.14 22.94 -1.91
N VAL A 117 -4.53 23.70 -0.88
CA VAL A 117 -5.64 23.36 0.01
C VAL A 117 -6.57 24.55 0.23
N LYS A 118 -7.86 24.27 0.42
CA LYS A 118 -8.84 25.22 0.98
C LYS A 118 -9.37 24.68 2.29
N ARG A 119 -9.58 25.57 3.26
CA ARG A 119 -10.17 25.24 4.56
C ARG A 119 -11.60 25.78 4.65
N LEU A 120 -12.48 24.97 5.24
CA LEU A 120 -13.84 25.36 5.60
C LEU A 120 -14.12 24.83 7.01
N ALA A 121 -14.24 25.72 7.98
CA ALA A 121 -14.73 25.36 9.31
C ALA A 121 -16.26 25.38 9.31
N THR A 122 -16.85 24.35 9.89
CA THR A 122 -18.27 24.24 10.28
C THR A 122 -18.34 24.09 11.80
N GLU A 123 -19.54 24.20 12.38
CA GLU A 123 -19.72 24.14 13.85
C GLU A 123 -19.13 22.87 14.47
N GLU A 124 -19.24 21.73 13.79
CA GLU A 124 -18.78 20.46 14.33
C GLU A 124 -17.41 19.98 13.81
N ASP A 125 -16.99 20.48 12.63
CA ASP A 125 -15.86 19.91 11.88
C ASP A 125 -15.15 20.94 11.01
N VAL A 126 -13.89 20.68 10.72
CA VAL A 126 -13.09 21.36 9.71
C VAL A 126 -12.97 20.46 8.48
N TYR A 127 -13.31 21.02 7.33
CA TYR A 127 -13.12 20.40 6.03
C TYR A 127 -11.92 21.01 5.31
N VAL A 128 -11.06 20.15 4.76
CA VAL A 128 -9.91 20.54 3.95
C VAL A 128 -10.06 19.98 2.54
N LEU A 129 -10.29 20.87 1.57
CA LEU A 129 -10.31 20.51 0.15
C LEU A 129 -8.88 20.62 -0.39
N ALA A 130 -8.27 19.47 -0.66
CA ALA A 130 -6.94 19.40 -1.25
C ALA A 130 -7.00 19.18 -2.76
N GLN A 131 -6.09 19.81 -3.49
CA GLN A 131 -5.82 19.61 -4.91
C GLN A 131 -4.34 19.25 -5.06
N SER A 132 -4.06 18.13 -5.73
CA SER A 132 -2.70 17.63 -5.96
C SER A 132 -2.45 17.34 -7.43
N ASP A 133 -1.39 17.91 -7.99
CA ASP A 133 -1.00 17.72 -9.39
C ASP A 133 -0.57 16.27 -9.67
N ALA A 134 0.24 15.68 -8.78
CA ALA A 134 0.59 14.26 -8.86
C ALA A 134 -0.66 13.36 -8.86
N ARG A 135 -1.69 13.72 -8.07
CA ARG A 135 -2.96 12.99 -8.06
C ARG A 135 -3.76 13.19 -9.34
N ILE A 136 -3.75 14.40 -9.89
CA ILE A 136 -4.35 14.70 -11.20
C ILE A 136 -3.75 13.79 -12.26
N ASP A 137 -2.41 13.71 -12.34
CA ASP A 137 -1.74 12.90 -13.37
C ASP A 137 -1.98 11.41 -13.19
N LYS A 138 -1.98 10.92 -11.95
CA LYS A 138 -2.36 9.54 -11.64
C LYS A 138 -3.79 9.22 -12.07
N GLU A 139 -4.76 10.06 -11.73
CA GLU A 139 -6.17 9.88 -12.12
C GLU A 139 -6.36 9.99 -13.63
N ARG A 140 -5.62 10.88 -14.31
CA ARG A 140 -5.56 10.98 -15.78
C ARG A 140 -5.02 9.70 -16.40
N GLY A 141 -3.88 9.20 -15.93
CA GLY A 141 -3.25 7.98 -16.42
C GLY A 141 -4.19 6.78 -16.30
N MET A 142 -4.78 6.58 -15.12
CA MET A 142 -5.75 5.51 -14.87
C MET A 142 -6.96 5.59 -15.80
N ARG A 143 -7.54 6.80 -15.96
CA ARG A 143 -8.69 7.00 -16.84
C ARG A 143 -8.34 6.79 -18.32
N ARG A 144 -7.22 7.33 -18.79
CA ARG A 144 -6.75 7.12 -20.17
C ARG A 144 -6.56 5.62 -20.46
N LYS A 145 -5.93 4.88 -19.53
CA LYS A 145 -5.77 3.43 -19.65
C LYS A 145 -7.10 2.69 -19.75
N ARG A 146 -8.07 3.03 -18.87
CA ARG A 146 -9.42 2.44 -18.90
C ARG A 146 -10.20 2.79 -20.18
N LEU A 147 -10.16 4.06 -20.60
CA LEU A 147 -10.81 4.51 -21.83
C LEU A 147 -10.22 3.81 -23.05
N ARG A 148 -8.89 3.69 -23.13
CA ARG A 148 -8.22 2.99 -24.22
C ARG A 148 -8.70 1.55 -24.32
N ARG A 149 -8.65 0.79 -23.22
CA ARG A 149 -9.15 -0.59 -23.17
C ARG A 149 -10.62 -0.70 -23.56
N TYR A 150 -11.45 0.24 -23.09
CA TYR A 150 -12.87 0.24 -23.40
C TYR A 150 -13.13 0.49 -24.89
N VAL A 151 -12.45 1.47 -25.48
CA VAL A 151 -12.54 1.75 -26.92
C VAL A 151 -12.02 0.59 -27.76
N GLU A 152 -10.88 -0.01 -27.38
CA GLU A 152 -10.35 -1.21 -28.03
C GLU A 152 -11.37 -2.36 -27.96
N ARG A 153 -12.03 -2.55 -26.82
CA ARG A 153 -13.09 -3.57 -26.67
C ARG A 153 -14.31 -3.25 -27.54
N LEU A 154 -14.76 -2.00 -27.62
CA LEU A 154 -15.88 -1.60 -28.48
C LEU A 154 -15.56 -1.82 -29.97
N LYS A 155 -14.34 -1.49 -30.42
CA LYS A 155 -13.88 -1.79 -31.78
C LYS A 155 -13.86 -3.29 -32.05
N ALA A 156 -13.38 -4.10 -31.10
CA ALA A 156 -13.39 -5.55 -31.24
C ALA A 156 -14.82 -6.12 -31.33
N LEU A 157 -15.80 -5.49 -30.69
CA LEU A 157 -17.22 -5.88 -30.80
C LEU A 157 -17.84 -5.48 -32.14
N GLN A 158 -17.44 -4.35 -32.73
CA GLN A 158 -17.87 -3.95 -34.08
C GLN A 158 -17.46 -4.98 -35.15
N GLY A 159 -16.30 -5.62 -34.98
CA GLY A 159 -15.78 -6.61 -35.93
C GLY A 159 -16.28 -8.05 -35.75
N GLN A 160 -17.15 -8.32 -34.78
CA GLN A 160 -17.68 -9.67 -34.51
C GLN A 160 -19.12 -9.79 -34.99
N SER A 161 -19.49 -10.83 -35.73
CA SER A 161 -20.90 -11.13 -36.02
C SER A 161 -21.57 -11.75 -34.79
N LEU A 162 -22.26 -10.94 -33.98
CA LEU A 162 -22.97 -11.37 -32.77
C LEU A 162 -24.46 -11.12 -32.87
N THR A 163 -25.24 -11.97 -32.21
CA THR A 163 -26.67 -11.70 -32.01
C THR A 163 -26.87 -10.54 -31.04
N ARG A 164 -28.07 -9.93 -31.07
CA ARG A 164 -28.47 -8.81 -30.19
C ARG A 164 -28.16 -9.06 -28.71
N ASP A 165 -28.56 -10.21 -28.20
CA ASP A 165 -28.44 -10.51 -26.77
C ASP A 165 -26.97 -10.74 -26.36
N GLN A 166 -26.20 -11.40 -27.22
CA GLN A 166 -24.76 -11.58 -27.01
C GLN A 166 -24.01 -10.24 -27.04
N LEU A 167 -24.40 -9.33 -27.93
CA LEU A 167 -23.85 -7.97 -27.99
C LEU A 167 -24.17 -7.20 -26.71
N LEU A 168 -25.42 -7.23 -26.23
CA LEU A 168 -25.84 -6.56 -25.01
C LEU A 168 -25.10 -7.10 -23.77
N MET A 169 -24.95 -8.42 -23.65
CA MET A 169 -24.15 -9.03 -22.57
C MET A 169 -22.69 -8.57 -22.61
N LYS A 170 -22.04 -8.62 -23.78
CA LYS A 170 -20.63 -8.21 -23.93
C LYS A 170 -20.44 -6.70 -23.73
N LEU A 171 -21.40 -5.88 -24.13
CA LEU A 171 -21.41 -4.43 -23.85
C LEU A 171 -21.58 -4.17 -22.36
N GLY A 172 -22.44 -4.93 -21.68
CA GLY A 172 -22.61 -4.89 -20.22
C GLY A 172 -21.30 -5.21 -19.49
N ALA A 173 -20.64 -6.32 -19.86
CA ALA A 173 -19.34 -6.70 -19.32
C ALA A 173 -18.27 -5.63 -19.59
N ALA A 174 -18.18 -5.12 -20.82
CA ALA A 174 -17.22 -4.05 -21.15
C ALA A 174 -17.48 -2.76 -20.36
N LYS A 175 -18.76 -2.41 -20.13
CA LYS A 175 -19.16 -1.25 -19.31
C LYS A 175 -18.79 -1.45 -17.85
N HIS A 176 -18.99 -2.66 -17.32
CA HIS A 176 -18.58 -3.04 -15.97
C HIS A 176 -17.05 -2.90 -15.79
N ASP A 177 -16.26 -3.45 -16.71
CA ASP A 177 -14.80 -3.41 -16.67
C ASP A 177 -14.23 -1.99 -16.77
N ALA A 178 -14.86 -1.14 -17.60
CA ALA A 178 -14.49 0.27 -17.73
C ALA A 178 -14.94 1.11 -16.52
N GLY A 179 -15.93 0.64 -15.75
CA GLY A 179 -16.50 1.31 -14.59
C GLY A 179 -16.95 2.74 -14.91
N ARG A 180 -16.55 3.71 -14.07
CA ARG A 180 -16.90 5.14 -14.25
C ARG A 180 -16.41 5.74 -15.59
N ALA A 181 -15.42 5.13 -16.23
CA ALA A 181 -14.92 5.62 -17.53
C ALA A 181 -15.91 5.32 -18.67
N ALA A 182 -16.77 4.29 -18.54
CA ALA A 182 -17.77 3.97 -19.55
C ALA A 182 -18.76 5.12 -19.77
N GLY A 183 -19.11 5.85 -18.69
CA GLY A 183 -20.01 7.00 -18.77
C GLY A 183 -19.47 8.18 -19.58
N LEU A 184 -18.19 8.16 -20.00
CA LEU A 184 -17.57 9.17 -20.85
C LEU A 184 -17.69 8.86 -22.34
N VAL A 185 -18.17 7.66 -22.70
CA VAL A 185 -18.33 7.24 -24.09
C VAL A 185 -19.83 7.04 -24.33
N LYS A 186 -20.35 7.77 -25.32
CA LYS A 186 -21.71 7.56 -25.82
C LYS A 186 -21.66 6.40 -26.79
N VAL A 187 -22.38 5.34 -26.46
CA VAL A 187 -22.55 4.17 -27.33
C VAL A 187 -23.96 4.24 -27.90
N THR A 188 -24.06 4.20 -29.23
CA THR A 188 -25.31 4.25 -29.98
C THR A 188 -25.44 2.98 -30.79
N TRP A 189 -26.57 2.29 -30.65
CA TRP A 189 -26.87 1.11 -31.44
C TRP A 189 -28.33 1.19 -31.91
N PRO A 190 -28.58 1.26 -33.24
CA PRO A 190 -29.94 1.34 -33.78
C PRO A 190 -30.78 0.13 -33.36
N LYS A 191 -32.06 0.35 -33.05
CA LYS A 191 -32.96 -0.72 -32.56
C LYS A 191 -33.20 -1.82 -33.60
N ASP A 192 -33.07 -1.50 -34.88
CA ASP A 192 -33.34 -2.38 -36.02
C ASP A 192 -32.05 -3.00 -36.59
N ALA A 193 -30.90 -2.73 -35.99
CA ALA A 193 -29.64 -3.27 -36.45
C ALA A 193 -29.52 -4.77 -36.13
N SER A 194 -29.48 -5.60 -37.18
CA SER A 194 -29.18 -7.03 -37.09
C SER A 194 -27.67 -7.32 -36.97
N SER A 195 -26.83 -6.32 -37.23
CA SER A 195 -25.37 -6.44 -37.24
C SER A 195 -24.70 -5.50 -36.23
N THR A 196 -23.64 -6.03 -35.62
CA THR A 196 -22.71 -5.32 -34.71
C THR A 196 -21.91 -4.21 -35.40
N ALA A 197 -21.82 -4.22 -36.73
CA ALA A 197 -21.15 -3.16 -37.50
C ALA A 197 -21.85 -1.79 -37.35
N SER A 198 -23.14 -1.78 -36.97
CA SER A 198 -23.92 -0.56 -36.73
C SER A 198 -23.68 0.04 -35.33
N LEU A 199 -22.82 -0.55 -34.51
CA LEU A 199 -22.46 -0.03 -33.19
C LEU A 199 -21.63 1.25 -33.36
N GLY A 200 -22.22 2.41 -33.13
CA GLY A 200 -21.50 3.68 -33.06
C GLY A 200 -21.00 3.97 -31.64
N PHE A 201 -19.82 4.59 -31.52
CA PHE A 201 -19.38 5.14 -30.24
C PHE A 201 -18.62 6.45 -30.42
N SER A 202 -18.84 7.39 -29.52
CA SER A 202 -18.16 8.69 -29.50
C SER A 202 -17.82 9.14 -28.09
N LEU A 203 -16.74 9.90 -27.96
CA LEU A 203 -16.33 10.44 -26.67
C LEU A 203 -17.19 11.65 -26.31
N ASP A 204 -17.82 11.62 -25.15
CA ASP A 204 -18.51 12.77 -24.59
C ASP A 204 -17.49 13.81 -24.09
N ARG A 205 -17.16 14.75 -24.98
CA ARG A 205 -16.18 15.82 -24.70
C ARG A 205 -16.64 16.73 -23.57
N HIS A 206 -17.93 16.98 -23.44
CA HIS A 206 -18.47 17.84 -22.39
C HIS A 206 -18.29 17.19 -21.01
N ARG A 207 -18.72 15.93 -20.88
CA ARG A 207 -18.55 15.17 -19.64
C ARG A 207 -17.09 14.93 -19.30
N LEU A 208 -16.23 14.70 -20.29
CA LEU A 208 -14.79 14.59 -20.08
C LEU A 208 -14.19 15.90 -19.54
N ARG A 209 -14.61 17.07 -20.05
CA ARG A 209 -14.16 18.37 -19.52
C ARG A 209 -14.58 18.56 -18.05
N GLN A 210 -15.81 18.18 -17.70
CA GLN A 210 -16.28 18.25 -16.31
C GLN A 210 -15.48 17.33 -15.39
N VAL A 211 -15.21 16.09 -15.80
CA VAL A 211 -14.39 15.16 -15.00
C VAL A 211 -12.97 15.67 -14.84
N ARG A 212 -12.37 16.24 -15.90
CA ARG A 212 -11.03 16.86 -15.85
C ARG A 212 -10.91 17.97 -14.83
N ARG A 213 -11.95 18.78 -14.64
CA ARG A 213 -11.97 19.87 -13.64
C ARG A 213 -12.02 19.37 -12.19
N ARG A 214 -12.50 18.14 -11.97
CA ARG A 214 -12.69 17.51 -10.64
C ARG A 214 -11.59 16.50 -10.29
N GLU A 215 -10.63 16.28 -11.18
CA GLU A 215 -9.51 15.36 -10.97
C GLU A 215 -8.55 15.88 -9.91
N GLY A 216 -7.98 14.95 -9.15
CA GLY A 216 -6.99 15.23 -8.10
C GLY A 216 -7.49 16.10 -6.94
N ARG A 217 -8.78 16.44 -6.92
CA ARG A 217 -9.45 17.06 -5.78
C ARG A 217 -10.00 16.00 -4.83
N TYR A 218 -9.74 16.17 -3.55
CA TYR A 218 -10.28 15.35 -2.50
C TYR A 218 -10.56 16.14 -1.23
N LEU A 219 -11.52 15.65 -0.47
CA LEU A 219 -11.98 16.28 0.77
C LEU A 219 -11.48 15.48 1.96
N LEU A 220 -10.91 16.18 2.93
CA LEU A 220 -10.60 15.69 4.25
C LEU A 220 -11.57 16.34 5.25
N ARG A 221 -11.91 15.62 6.31
CA ARG A 221 -12.74 16.07 7.42
C ARG A 221 -11.98 15.80 8.72
N THR A 222 -11.96 16.76 9.63
CA THR A 222 -11.24 16.64 10.89
C THR A 222 -11.92 17.50 11.96
N ASN A 223 -11.87 17.08 13.21
CA ASN A 223 -12.24 17.91 14.36
C ASN A 223 -11.04 18.69 14.94
N LEU A 224 -9.87 18.65 14.29
CA LEU A 224 -8.68 19.40 14.67
C LEU A 224 -8.81 20.86 14.24
N THR A 225 -8.99 21.77 15.21
CA THR A 225 -9.14 23.21 14.98
C THR A 225 -7.81 23.97 14.97
N ALA A 226 -6.81 23.50 15.73
CA ALA A 226 -5.55 24.20 15.99
C ALA A 226 -4.40 23.89 15.01
N HIS A 227 -4.59 22.99 14.05
CA HIS A 227 -3.50 22.57 13.16
C HIS A 227 -3.50 23.33 11.84
N GLU A 228 -2.30 23.73 11.40
CA GLU A 228 -2.08 24.31 10.08
C GLU A 228 -2.49 23.31 8.97
N PRO A 229 -3.03 23.79 7.84
CA PRO A 229 -3.46 22.93 6.74
C PRO A 229 -2.36 22.01 6.19
N ASP A 230 -1.09 22.43 6.29
CA ASP A 230 0.07 21.61 5.91
C ASP A 230 0.23 20.38 6.82
N ALA A 231 0.11 20.56 8.13
CA ALA A 231 0.20 19.46 9.09
C ALA A 231 -0.92 18.43 8.85
N LEU A 232 -2.16 18.90 8.66
CA LEU A 232 -3.30 18.01 8.35
C LEU A 232 -3.10 17.24 7.05
N TRP A 233 -2.60 17.89 6.01
CA TRP A 233 -2.31 17.20 4.74
C TRP A 233 -1.17 16.18 4.91
N THR A 234 -0.12 16.53 5.64
CA THR A 234 1.03 15.67 5.91
C THR A 234 0.60 14.41 6.66
N PHE A 235 -0.21 14.54 7.72
CA PHE A 235 -0.77 13.40 8.44
C PHE A 235 -1.64 12.50 7.55
N TYR A 236 -2.44 13.08 6.65
CA TYR A 236 -3.23 12.27 5.73
C TYR A 236 -2.38 11.52 4.69
N ILE A 237 -1.30 12.13 4.20
CA ILE A 237 -0.41 11.47 3.23
C ILE A 237 0.39 10.33 3.86
N GLN A 238 0.72 10.41 5.15
CA GLN A 238 1.32 9.28 5.86
C GLN A 238 0.47 8.00 5.75
N LEU A 239 -0.86 8.10 5.66
CA LEU A 239 -1.72 6.93 5.39
C LEU A 239 -1.39 6.26 4.05
N THR A 240 -1.04 7.05 3.02
CA THR A 240 -0.61 6.52 1.73
C THR A 240 0.76 5.84 1.83
N GLU A 241 1.67 6.36 2.66
CA GLU A 241 2.96 5.71 2.93
C GLU A 241 2.77 4.37 3.65
N VAL A 242 1.83 4.33 4.60
CA VAL A 242 1.42 3.10 5.29
C VAL A 242 0.82 2.09 4.31
N GLU A 243 -0.10 2.52 3.43
CA GLU A 243 -0.64 1.63 2.37
C GLU A 243 0.45 1.10 1.44
N GLN A 244 1.43 1.94 1.11
CA GLN A 244 2.55 1.56 0.28
C GLN A 244 3.44 0.56 1.01
N ALA A 245 3.71 0.76 2.29
CA ALA A 245 4.39 -0.20 3.16
C ALA A 245 3.71 -1.57 3.14
N PHE A 246 2.38 -1.61 3.28
CA PHE A 246 1.64 -2.86 3.18
C PHE A 246 1.75 -3.54 1.80
N LYS A 247 1.84 -2.77 0.72
CA LYS A 247 2.05 -3.32 -0.62
C LYS A 247 3.46 -3.87 -0.79
N GLU A 248 4.46 -3.15 -0.30
CA GLU A 248 5.87 -3.56 -0.29
C GLU A 248 6.04 -4.89 0.46
N ILE A 249 5.42 -5.04 1.64
CA ILE A 249 5.40 -6.31 2.40
C ILE A 249 4.81 -7.47 1.58
N LYS A 250 3.70 -7.22 0.89
CA LYS A 250 3.00 -8.26 0.12
C LYS A 250 3.68 -8.63 -1.19
N HIS A 251 4.37 -7.69 -1.84
CA HIS A 251 4.92 -7.88 -3.18
C HIS A 251 6.43 -8.04 -3.20
N ASP A 252 7.17 -7.19 -2.49
CA ASP A 252 8.63 -7.17 -2.56
C ASP A 252 9.25 -8.16 -1.58
N LEU A 253 8.72 -8.24 -0.36
CA LEU A 253 9.17 -9.22 0.64
C LEU A 253 8.60 -10.63 0.40
N ALA A 254 7.71 -10.78 -0.58
CA ALA A 254 7.03 -12.03 -0.93
C ALA A 254 6.41 -12.77 0.26
N ILE A 255 6.11 -12.05 1.36
CA ILE A 255 5.33 -12.54 2.49
C ILE A 255 3.88 -12.57 2.01
N ARG A 256 3.55 -13.61 1.24
CA ARG A 256 2.21 -13.83 0.70
C ARG A 256 1.22 -13.84 1.86
N PRO A 257 -0.06 -13.49 1.62
CA PRO A 257 -1.11 -13.81 2.58
C PRO A 257 -1.16 -15.34 2.72
N ILE A 258 -0.54 -15.87 3.77
CA ILE A 258 -0.74 -17.25 4.19
C ILE A 258 -2.01 -17.22 5.02
N PHE A 259 -3.03 -17.99 4.60
CA PHE A 259 -4.30 -18.05 5.32
C PHE A 259 -4.12 -18.89 6.58
N HIS A 260 -3.67 -18.23 7.65
CA HIS A 260 -3.62 -18.80 8.99
C HIS A 260 -5.04 -18.93 9.54
N LYS A 261 -5.34 -20.07 10.18
CA LYS A 261 -6.65 -20.38 10.78
C LYS A 261 -6.69 -20.17 12.30
N THR A 262 -5.53 -20.14 12.95
CA THR A 262 -5.38 -19.99 14.40
C THR A 262 -4.79 -18.63 14.72
N GLU A 263 -5.24 -18.02 15.81
CA GLU A 263 -4.83 -16.68 16.26
C GLU A 263 -3.32 -16.59 16.45
N ASP A 264 -2.69 -17.53 17.17
CA ASP A 264 -1.24 -17.52 17.42
C ASP A 264 -0.39 -17.51 16.13
N ARG A 265 -0.84 -18.22 15.09
CA ARG A 265 -0.13 -18.25 13.80
C ARG A 265 -0.31 -16.96 13.03
N ILE A 266 -1.46 -16.31 13.18
CA ILE A 266 -1.70 -14.97 12.64
C ILE A 266 -0.75 -13.97 13.31
N GLU A 267 -0.68 -13.97 14.65
CA GLU A 267 0.19 -13.08 15.41
C GLU A 267 1.68 -13.27 15.06
N ALA A 268 2.16 -14.52 15.03
CA ALA A 268 3.54 -14.82 14.66
C ALA A 268 3.89 -14.36 13.24
N HIS A 269 2.98 -14.57 12.28
CA HIS A 269 3.19 -14.11 10.90
C HIS A 269 3.23 -12.59 10.80
N ILE A 270 2.37 -11.89 11.55
CA ILE A 270 2.39 -10.42 11.64
C ILE A 270 3.72 -9.94 12.21
N PHE A 271 4.20 -10.57 13.27
CA PHE A 271 5.48 -10.21 13.88
C PHE A 271 6.65 -10.34 12.90
N VAL A 272 6.73 -11.46 12.17
CA VAL A 272 7.77 -11.67 11.15
C VAL A 272 7.63 -10.67 10.00
N ALA A 273 6.41 -10.42 9.53
CA ALA A 273 6.15 -9.43 8.47
C ALA A 273 6.55 -8.01 8.89
N PHE A 274 6.35 -7.66 10.15
CA PHE A 274 6.77 -6.39 10.72
C PHE A 274 8.29 -6.28 10.78
N LEU A 275 8.99 -7.30 11.28
CA LEU A 275 10.46 -7.31 11.31
C LEU A 275 11.05 -7.16 9.91
N ALA A 276 10.51 -7.89 8.94
CA ALA A 276 10.91 -7.80 7.54
C ALA A 276 10.71 -6.38 6.98
N TYR A 277 9.58 -5.74 7.30
CA TYR A 277 9.32 -4.35 6.93
C TYR A 277 10.33 -3.38 7.55
N CYS A 278 10.60 -3.50 8.86
CA CYS A 278 11.59 -2.68 9.56
C CYS A 278 12.97 -2.78 8.91
N LEU A 279 13.39 -3.99 8.53
CA LEU A 279 14.64 -4.21 7.79
C LEU A 279 14.62 -3.52 6.42
N GLN A 280 13.52 -3.64 5.67
CA GLN A 280 13.38 -3.01 4.36
C GLN A 280 13.42 -1.48 4.45
N VAL A 281 12.74 -0.87 5.42
CA VAL A 281 12.76 0.58 5.66
C VAL A 281 14.15 1.04 6.07
N THR A 282 14.84 0.28 6.93
CA THR A 282 16.22 0.58 7.33
C THR A 282 17.16 0.55 6.13
N LEU A 283 17.04 -0.47 5.27
CA LEU A 283 17.82 -0.55 4.04
C LEU A 283 17.51 0.63 3.11
N LYS A 284 16.24 1.01 2.95
CA LYS A 284 15.82 2.18 2.16
C LYS A 284 16.41 3.49 2.71
N ALA A 285 16.43 3.66 4.02
CA ALA A 285 17.00 4.83 4.67
C ALA A 285 18.52 4.90 4.46
N LYS A 286 19.23 3.77 4.61
CA LYS A 286 20.67 3.68 4.30
C LYS A 286 20.96 4.01 2.84
N LEU A 287 20.21 3.43 1.91
CA LEU A 287 20.39 3.66 0.48
C LEU A 287 20.13 5.11 0.08
N ARG A 288 19.12 5.78 0.66
CA ARG A 288 18.85 7.20 0.39
C ARG A 288 20.03 8.12 0.68
N ALA A 289 20.83 7.80 1.70
CA ALA A 289 21.99 8.61 2.09
C ALA A 289 23.22 8.36 1.20
N LEU A 290 23.26 7.24 0.48
CA LEU A 290 24.47 6.71 -0.18
C LEU A 290 24.33 6.62 -1.71
N ALA A 291 23.12 6.39 -2.23
CA ALA A 291 22.85 6.22 -3.65
C ALA A 291 21.39 6.63 -3.96
N GLY A 292 21.20 7.85 -4.48
CA GLY A 292 19.86 8.41 -4.75
C GLY A 292 19.03 7.66 -5.81
N GLY A 293 19.64 6.76 -6.58
CA GLY A 293 18.99 6.01 -7.66
C GLY A 293 18.62 4.56 -7.35
N THR A 294 19.18 3.93 -6.32
CA THR A 294 19.08 2.48 -6.14
C THR A 294 17.96 2.11 -5.17
N THR A 295 17.05 1.25 -5.60
CA THR A 295 15.94 0.78 -4.75
C THR A 295 16.36 -0.43 -3.90
N PRO A 296 15.77 -0.62 -2.68
CA PRO A 296 16.03 -1.81 -1.87
C PRO A 296 15.83 -3.13 -2.63
N ARG A 297 14.86 -3.16 -3.54
CA ARG A 297 14.55 -4.33 -4.36
C ARG A 297 15.68 -4.68 -5.33
N GLU A 298 16.27 -3.70 -6.01
CA GLU A 298 17.39 -3.94 -6.91
C GLU A 298 18.63 -4.41 -6.15
N VAL A 299 18.89 -3.82 -4.98
CA VAL A 299 19.99 -4.23 -4.11
C VAL A 299 19.83 -5.68 -3.66
N LEU A 300 18.64 -6.05 -3.17
CA LEU A 300 18.34 -7.43 -2.77
C LEU A 300 18.41 -8.39 -3.97
N ALA A 301 17.96 -7.97 -5.15
CA ALA A 301 18.04 -8.80 -6.36
C ALA A 301 19.48 -9.06 -6.79
N LYS A 302 20.37 -8.07 -6.64
CA LYS A 302 21.81 -8.25 -6.88
C LYS A 302 22.42 -9.17 -5.84
N PHE A 303 22.25 -8.90 -4.54
CA PHE A 303 22.78 -9.79 -3.50
C PHE A 303 22.23 -11.22 -3.55
N LYS A 304 21.05 -11.44 -4.14
CA LYS A 304 20.49 -12.79 -4.35
C LYS A 304 21.36 -13.67 -5.25
N THR A 305 22.20 -13.11 -6.14
CA THR A 305 23.11 -13.93 -6.95
C THR A 305 24.30 -14.46 -6.15
N MET A 306 24.61 -13.84 -5.00
CA MET A 306 25.60 -14.34 -4.06
C MET A 306 25.00 -15.52 -3.28
N GLN A 307 25.52 -16.72 -3.53
CA GLN A 307 25.01 -17.97 -2.95
C GLN A 307 25.85 -18.39 -1.77
N MET A 308 25.21 -19.04 -0.79
CA MET A 308 25.90 -19.86 0.20
C MET A 308 25.88 -21.31 -0.30
N VAL A 309 27.04 -21.94 -0.36
CA VAL A 309 27.24 -23.29 -0.87
C VAL A 309 27.87 -24.14 0.23
N ASP A 310 27.33 -25.33 0.45
CA ASP A 310 27.94 -26.35 1.29
C ASP A 310 28.72 -27.31 0.39
N VAL A 311 30.05 -27.34 0.57
CA VAL A 311 30.94 -28.26 -0.15
C VAL A 311 31.22 -29.45 0.75
N HIS A 312 30.84 -30.65 0.31
CA HIS A 312 31.08 -31.91 0.98
C HIS A 312 32.27 -32.61 0.32
N LEU A 313 33.33 -32.85 1.08
CA LEU A 313 34.54 -33.50 0.60
C LEU A 313 34.78 -34.80 1.40
N PRO A 314 34.80 -35.97 0.75
CA PRO A 314 35.17 -37.21 1.42
C PRO A 314 36.66 -37.20 1.75
N THR A 315 37.03 -37.59 2.96
CA THR A 315 38.43 -37.80 3.36
C THR A 315 38.84 -39.25 3.17
N THR A 316 40.15 -39.49 3.04
CA THR A 316 40.73 -40.85 2.96
C THR A 316 40.38 -41.72 4.18
N ASP A 317 40.08 -41.08 5.31
CA ASP A 317 39.81 -41.75 6.59
C ASP A 317 38.31 -42.02 6.81
N GLY A 318 37.48 -41.92 5.76
CA GLY A 318 36.05 -42.20 5.83
C GLY A 318 35.21 -41.13 6.54
N ARG A 319 35.78 -39.95 6.84
CA ARG A 319 35.04 -38.80 7.38
C ARG A 319 34.60 -37.90 6.24
N GLU A 320 33.57 -37.09 6.48
CA GLU A 320 33.11 -36.08 5.54
C GLU A 320 33.44 -34.68 6.07
N LEU A 321 34.14 -33.90 5.23
CA LEU A 321 34.45 -32.50 5.50
C LEU A 321 33.37 -31.61 4.86
N THR A 322 32.62 -30.89 5.68
CA THR A 322 31.62 -29.91 5.23
C THR A 322 32.17 -28.49 5.33
N LEU A 323 32.22 -27.79 4.20
CA LEU A 323 32.69 -26.41 4.07
C LEU A 323 31.54 -25.52 3.59
N SER A 324 30.92 -24.75 4.50
CA SER A 324 29.95 -23.71 4.12
C SER A 324 30.67 -22.45 3.65
N ARG A 325 30.50 -22.07 2.39
CA ARG A 325 31.25 -21.00 1.71
C ARG A 325 30.28 -20.12 0.92
N TYR A 326 30.45 -18.80 1.00
CA TYR A 326 29.74 -17.90 0.10
C TYR A 326 30.53 -17.70 -1.20
N THR A 327 29.83 -17.49 -2.32
CA THR A 327 30.46 -17.20 -3.61
C THR A 327 31.18 -15.85 -3.57
N GLN A 328 32.34 -15.76 -4.22
CA GLN A 328 33.12 -14.51 -4.19
C GLN A 328 32.31 -13.34 -4.77
N PRO A 329 32.32 -12.17 -4.12
CA PRO A 329 31.54 -11.03 -4.58
C PRO A 329 32.13 -10.46 -5.90
N GLU A 330 31.34 -10.54 -6.96
CA GLU A 330 31.60 -9.83 -8.23
C GLU A 330 31.76 -8.31 -8.04
N ALA A 331 32.21 -7.60 -9.08
CA ALA A 331 32.48 -6.16 -9.02
C ALA A 331 31.28 -5.34 -8.51
N GLU A 332 30.07 -5.65 -8.99
CA GLU A 332 28.86 -4.97 -8.56
C GLU A 332 28.53 -5.19 -7.08
N HIS A 333 28.76 -6.41 -6.56
CA HIS A 333 28.56 -6.72 -5.15
C HIS A 333 29.55 -5.95 -4.27
N ARG A 334 30.82 -5.90 -4.69
CA ARG A 334 31.86 -5.14 -3.98
C ARG A 334 31.54 -3.66 -3.92
N MET A 335 31.08 -3.07 -5.02
CA MET A 335 30.63 -1.67 -5.05
C MET A 335 29.48 -1.42 -4.06
N LEU A 336 28.47 -2.31 -4.04
CA LEU A 336 27.34 -2.16 -3.11
C LEU A 336 27.74 -2.36 -1.64
N LEU A 337 28.61 -3.33 -1.35
CA LEU A 337 29.14 -3.58 -0.01
C LEU A 337 29.92 -2.37 0.51
N ASP A 338 30.79 -1.81 -0.33
CA ASP A 338 31.58 -0.61 0.01
C ASP A 338 30.68 0.61 0.25
N GLN A 339 29.73 0.88 -0.67
CA GLN A 339 28.75 1.95 -0.52
C GLN A 339 27.94 1.80 0.77
N LEU A 340 27.47 0.60 1.08
CA LEU A 340 26.69 0.31 2.29
C LEU A 340 27.55 0.21 3.56
N ARG A 341 28.87 0.27 3.45
CA ARG A 341 29.85 0.05 4.52
C ARG A 341 29.61 -1.27 5.24
N LEU A 342 29.38 -2.33 4.47
CA LEU A 342 29.13 -3.69 4.96
C LEU A 342 30.33 -4.58 4.64
N ASN A 343 30.84 -5.24 5.67
CA ASN A 343 31.85 -6.28 5.53
C ASN A 343 31.16 -7.65 5.60
N LEU A 344 31.53 -8.55 4.69
CA LEU A 344 31.07 -9.93 4.75
C LEU A 344 31.69 -10.62 5.99
N PRO A 345 30.92 -11.46 6.70
CA PRO A 345 31.45 -12.20 7.83
C PRO A 345 32.54 -13.18 7.36
N CYS A 346 33.50 -13.47 8.24
CA CYS A 346 34.48 -14.51 7.99
C CYS A 346 33.78 -15.85 7.69
N GLN A 347 34.30 -16.60 6.73
CA GLN A 347 33.73 -17.90 6.39
C GLN A 347 33.90 -18.87 7.57
N PRO A 348 32.87 -19.66 7.89
CA PRO A 348 32.90 -20.54 9.06
C PRO A 348 34.01 -21.59 8.90
N PRO A 349 34.61 -22.04 10.02
CA PRO A 349 35.61 -23.10 9.98
C PRO A 349 35.01 -24.40 9.42
N PRO A 350 35.84 -25.26 8.78
CA PRO A 350 35.40 -26.57 8.33
C PRO A 350 34.80 -27.38 9.48
N ARG A 351 33.73 -28.12 9.18
CA ARG A 351 33.18 -29.13 10.10
C ARG A 351 33.55 -30.51 9.59
N ILE A 352 34.05 -31.36 10.48
CA ILE A 352 34.33 -32.76 10.18
C ILE A 352 33.20 -33.57 10.82
N THR A 353 32.44 -34.26 10.00
CA THR A 353 31.39 -35.17 10.44
C THR A 353 31.84 -36.59 10.14
N VAL A 354 31.70 -37.50 11.11
CA VAL A 354 31.89 -38.93 10.84
C VAL A 354 30.73 -39.33 9.93
N ALA A 355 31.01 -39.81 8.72
CA ALA A 355 29.97 -40.36 7.87
C ALA A 355 29.22 -41.42 8.69
N GLN A 356 27.90 -41.31 8.81
CA GLN A 356 27.10 -42.38 9.39
C GLN A 356 27.30 -43.62 8.52
N ALA A 357 28.24 -44.48 8.91
CA ALA A 357 28.46 -45.80 8.37
C ALA A 357 27.31 -46.72 8.80
N THR A 358 26.08 -46.39 8.38
CA THR A 358 24.85 -47.10 8.79
C THR A 358 23.79 -47.12 7.68
N GLN A 359 24.19 -46.99 6.41
CA GLN A 359 23.29 -47.22 5.27
C GLN A 359 23.80 -48.22 4.23
N ALA A 360 25.00 -48.80 4.39
CA ALA A 360 25.50 -49.84 3.48
C ALA A 360 25.48 -51.28 4.06
N THR A 361 25.16 -51.46 5.35
CA THR A 361 25.06 -52.79 6.00
C THR A 361 23.63 -53.31 6.14
N ALA A 362 22.62 -52.60 5.62
CA ALA A 362 21.22 -53.05 5.63
C ALA A 362 20.74 -53.61 4.27
N GLU A 363 21.52 -53.49 3.20
CA GLU A 363 21.20 -54.08 1.87
C GLU A 363 21.99 -55.37 1.57
N LEU A 364 22.79 -55.88 2.52
CA LEU A 364 23.49 -57.17 2.41
C LEU A 364 22.99 -58.23 3.40
N THR A 365 21.84 -57.98 4.04
CA THR A 365 21.10 -58.95 4.85
C THR A 365 19.63 -58.97 4.45
N LEU A 366 19.38 -59.40 3.21
CA LEU A 366 18.13 -60.06 2.79
C LEU A 366 18.47 -61.24 1.89
#